data_AF-A0AAD7ZZ38-F1
#
_entry.id   AF-A0AAD7ZZ38-F1
#
_cell.length_a   1.000
_cell.length_b   1.000
_cell.length_c   1.000
_cell.angle_alpha   90.00
_cell.angle_beta   90.00
_cell.angle_gamma   90.00
#
_symmetry.space_group_name_H-M   'P 1'
#
loop_
_entity.id
_entity.type
_entity.pdbx_description
1 polymer ?
#
loop_
_entity_poly.entity_id
_entity_poly.type
_entity_poly.pdbx_seq_one_letter_code
_entity_poly.pdbx_strand_id
1 'polypeptide(L)'
;MKVLSILLIALAVATAQRQPQREVRELAEEAVRLLQAEATCECSYQLEGTRNVTHDEDTGDIDFDVIVRIEEIAEDQATITNQQCHVHVTVEEDLTEVLTVDTCGAVE
;
A
#
# COMPACT_ATOMS: atom_id res chain seq x y z
N MET A 1 27.15 48.04 -11.60
CA MET A 1 25.92 47.44 -10.99
C MET A 1 24.93 47.25 -12.13
N LYS A 2 24.61 46.00 -12.52
CA LYS A 2 23.37 45.23 -12.17
C LYS A 2 22.13 45.87 -12.82
N VAL A 3 21.25 45.23 -13.61
CA VAL A 3 20.75 43.84 -13.64
C VAL A 3 20.14 43.54 -15.03
N LEU A 4 20.48 42.39 -15.62
CA LEU A 4 19.66 41.67 -16.61
C LEU A 4 18.84 40.63 -15.84
N SER A 5 17.53 40.49 -16.10
CA SER A 5 16.81 39.26 -15.77
C SER A 5 15.51 39.13 -16.59
N ILE A 6 15.45 38.08 -17.39
CA ILE A 6 14.27 37.55 -18.07
C ILE A 6 13.67 36.49 -17.14
N LEU A 7 12.35 36.49 -16.95
CA LEU A 7 11.63 35.43 -16.25
C LEU A 7 10.96 34.52 -17.30
N LEU A 8 11.44 33.28 -17.44
CA LEU A 8 10.78 32.22 -18.20
C LEU A 8 9.95 31.38 -17.22
N ILE A 9 8.62 31.35 -17.41
CA ILE A 9 7.74 30.45 -16.67
C ILE A 9 7.68 29.14 -17.45
N ALA A 10 8.49 28.17 -17.03
CA ALA A 10 8.31 26.78 -17.44
C ALA A 10 7.38 26.10 -16.42
N LEU A 11 6.07 26.06 -16.71
CA LEU A 11 5.14 25.21 -15.96
C LEU A 11 5.20 23.81 -16.56
N ALA A 12 6.13 23.00 -16.07
CA ALA A 12 6.31 21.63 -16.51
C ALA A 12 6.39 20.71 -15.29
N VAL A 13 5.27 20.51 -14.58
CA VAL A 13 5.16 19.40 -13.63
C VAL A 13 3.71 18.93 -13.58
N ALA A 14 3.52 17.64 -13.87
CA ALA A 14 2.70 16.69 -13.10
C ALA A 14 1.95 15.66 -13.96
N THR A 15 2.63 15.00 -14.91
CA THR A 15 2.05 13.82 -15.58
C THR A 15 3.12 12.77 -15.85
N ALA A 16 3.41 11.91 -14.86
CA ALA A 16 4.10 10.63 -15.09
C ALA A 16 3.91 9.56 -13.99
N GLN A 17 3.10 9.78 -12.94
CA GLN A 17 2.92 8.80 -11.85
C GLN A 17 1.44 8.50 -11.57
N ARG A 18 0.70 7.95 -12.54
CA ARG A 18 -0.69 7.50 -12.31
C ARG A 18 -0.92 6.01 -12.55
N GLN A 19 0.05 5.28 -13.12
CA GLN A 19 -0.08 3.83 -13.36
C GLN A 19 0.28 2.94 -12.14
N PRO A 20 1.41 3.12 -11.43
CA PRO A 20 1.78 2.18 -10.37
C PRO A 20 0.79 2.20 -9.19
N GLN A 21 0.10 3.33 -8.94
CA GLN A 21 -0.85 3.42 -7.83
C GLN A 21 -2.10 2.56 -8.01
N ARG A 22 -2.49 2.27 -9.26
CA ARG A 22 -3.66 1.43 -9.51
C ARG A 22 -3.34 -0.04 -9.20
N GLU A 23 -2.18 -0.48 -9.63
CA GLU A 23 -1.65 -1.83 -9.40
C GLU A 23 -1.39 -2.08 -7.92
N VAL A 24 -0.71 -1.15 -7.24
CA VAL A 24 -0.46 -1.24 -5.78
C VAL A 24 -1.76 -1.24 -4.98
N ARG A 25 -2.79 -0.53 -5.43
CA ARG A 25 -4.10 -0.57 -4.76
C ARG A 25 -4.78 -1.93 -4.92
N GLU A 26 -4.74 -2.51 -6.12
CA GLU A 26 -5.31 -3.84 -6.38
C GLU A 26 -4.57 -4.90 -5.54
N LEU A 27 -3.24 -4.85 -5.48
CA LEU A 27 -2.41 -5.69 -4.61
C LEU A 27 -2.73 -5.49 -3.12
N ALA A 28 -2.93 -4.26 -2.67
CA ALA A 28 -3.31 -3.97 -1.28
C ALA A 28 -4.69 -4.52 -0.93
N GLU A 29 -5.67 -4.40 -1.83
CA GLU A 29 -7.00 -4.98 -1.64
C GLU A 29 -6.93 -6.51 -1.57
N GLU A 30 -6.05 -7.14 -2.34
CA GLU A 30 -5.78 -8.58 -2.28
C GLU A 30 -5.11 -9.01 -0.96
N ALA A 31 -4.08 -8.28 -0.52
CA ALA A 31 -3.42 -8.51 0.77
C ALA A 31 -4.43 -8.45 1.94
N VAL A 32 -5.35 -7.49 1.92
CA VAL A 32 -6.41 -7.38 2.94
C VAL A 32 -7.37 -8.57 2.90
N ARG A 33 -7.70 -9.08 1.71
CA ARG A 33 -8.54 -10.29 1.58
C ARG A 33 -7.84 -11.53 2.13
N LEU A 34 -6.54 -11.68 1.90
CA LEU A 34 -5.77 -12.78 2.47
C LEU A 34 -5.76 -12.71 4.00
N LEU A 35 -5.47 -11.53 4.55
CA LEU A 35 -5.52 -11.29 6.00
C LEU A 35 -6.90 -11.62 6.59
N GLN A 36 -7.98 -11.25 5.91
CA GLN A 36 -9.34 -11.58 6.33
C GLN A 36 -9.63 -13.08 6.24
N ALA A 37 -9.10 -13.78 5.24
CA ALA A 37 -9.29 -15.22 5.09
C ALA A 37 -8.53 -16.04 6.14
N GLU A 38 -7.40 -15.53 6.63
CA GLU A 38 -6.61 -16.11 7.72
C GLU A 38 -7.15 -15.76 9.11
N ALA A 39 -7.97 -14.72 9.22
CA ALA A 39 -8.55 -14.27 10.48
C ALA A 39 -9.43 -15.36 11.11
N THR A 40 -9.16 -15.67 12.38
CA THR A 40 -9.94 -16.65 13.15
C THR A 40 -11.18 -16.06 13.82
N CYS A 41 -11.36 -14.73 13.76
CA CYS A 41 -12.47 -13.99 14.34
C CYS A 41 -13.43 -13.47 13.26
N GLU A 42 -14.70 -13.27 13.63
CA GLU A 42 -15.63 -12.48 12.82
C GLU A 42 -15.25 -11.00 12.92
N CYS A 43 -14.27 -10.63 12.11
CA CYS A 43 -13.69 -9.30 12.06
C CYS A 43 -13.87 -8.71 10.65
N SER A 44 -14.23 -7.42 10.58
CA SER A 44 -14.30 -6.68 9.34
C SER A 44 -12.96 -6.02 9.06
N TYR A 45 -12.34 -6.35 7.94
CA TYR A 45 -11.07 -5.77 7.50
C TYR A 45 -11.34 -4.75 6.39
N GLN A 46 -10.90 -3.51 6.59
CA GLN A 46 -11.04 -2.42 5.61
C GLN A 46 -9.67 -1.82 5.28
N LEU A 47 -9.39 -1.66 3.99
CA LEU A 47 -8.21 -0.94 3.51
C LEU A 47 -8.38 0.57 3.76
N GLU A 48 -7.55 1.14 4.62
CA GLU A 48 -7.50 2.59 4.86
C GLU A 48 -6.54 3.29 3.89
N GLY A 49 -5.46 2.61 3.50
CA GLY A 49 -4.52 3.12 2.51
C GLY A 49 -3.21 2.33 2.46
N THR A 50 -2.30 2.82 1.62
CA THR A 50 -0.95 2.27 1.47
C THR A 50 0.11 3.35 1.74
N ARG A 51 1.28 2.93 2.22
CA ARG A 51 2.44 3.80 2.51
C ARG A 51 3.73 3.09 2.12
N ASN A 52 4.83 3.85 2.10
CA ASN A 52 6.20 3.34 1.89
C ASN A 52 6.35 2.44 0.66
N VAL A 53 5.62 2.74 -0.41
CA VAL A 53 5.65 1.98 -1.66
C VAL A 53 7.02 2.13 -2.31
N THR A 54 7.70 1.01 -2.49
CA THR A 54 9.01 0.88 -3.13
C THR A 54 8.88 -0.16 -4.24
N HIS A 55 9.54 0.09 -5.37
CA HIS A 55 9.57 -0.82 -6.50
C HIS A 55 11.04 -1.03 -6.88
N ASP A 56 11.48 -2.28 -6.90
CA ASP A 56 12.80 -2.66 -7.35
C ASP A 56 12.77 -2.83 -8.87
N GLU A 57 13.45 -1.95 -9.60
CA GLU A 57 13.46 -1.99 -11.07
C GLU A 57 14.32 -3.14 -11.63
N ASP A 58 15.22 -3.71 -10.82
CA ASP A 58 16.11 -4.80 -11.23
C ASP A 58 15.41 -6.17 -11.11
N THR A 59 14.60 -6.36 -10.07
CA THR A 59 13.84 -7.62 -9.85
C THR A 59 12.37 -7.53 -10.27
N GLY A 60 11.79 -6.33 -10.32
CA GLY A 60 10.36 -6.12 -10.48
C GLY A 60 9.56 -6.29 -9.18
N ASP A 61 10.24 -6.48 -8.04
CA ASP A 61 9.58 -6.67 -6.75
C ASP A 61 8.95 -5.36 -6.26
N ILE A 62 7.86 -5.50 -5.51
CA ILE A 62 7.13 -4.36 -4.93
C ILE A 62 7.01 -4.55 -3.43
N ASP A 63 7.50 -3.57 -2.67
CA ASP A 63 7.37 -3.50 -1.23
C ASP A 63 6.45 -2.35 -0.84
N PHE A 64 5.47 -2.61 0.03
CA PHE A 64 4.61 -1.55 0.54
C PHE A 64 4.00 -1.88 1.88
N ASP A 65 3.65 -0.85 2.63
CA ASP A 65 2.88 -0.98 3.86
C ASP A 65 1.40 -0.77 3.58
N VAL A 66 0.58 -1.69 4.05
CA VAL A 66 -0.89 -1.61 4.02
C VAL A 66 -1.40 -1.22 5.40
N ILE A 67 -2.25 -0.20 5.47
CA ILE A 67 -2.97 0.16 6.68
C ILE A 67 -4.37 -0.44 6.61
N VAL A 68 -4.64 -1.33 7.55
CA VAL A 68 -5.90 -2.06 7.65
C VAL A 68 -6.61 -1.66 8.92
N ARG A 69 -7.87 -1.25 8.78
CA ARG A 69 -8.78 -1.05 9.89
C ARG A 69 -9.52 -2.36 10.14
N ILE A 70 -9.30 -2.91 11.33
CA ILE A 70 -9.94 -4.13 11.80
C ILE A 70 -11.02 -3.73 12.78
N GLU A 71 -12.27 -4.03 12.44
CA GLU A 71 -13.44 -3.83 13.29
C GLU A 71 -13.93 -5.19 13.78
N GLU A 72 -13.71 -5.46 15.06
CA GLU A 72 -14.24 -6.64 15.74
C GLU A 72 -15.58 -6.29 16.37
N ILE A 73 -16.63 -7.04 16.02
CA ILE A 73 -17.98 -6.85 16.55
C ILE A 73 -18.21 -7.92 17.61
N ALA A 74 -18.11 -7.55 18.88
CA ALA A 74 -18.37 -8.44 20.00
C ALA A 74 -19.66 -8.00 20.72
N GLU A 75 -20.75 -8.75 20.53
CA GLU A 75 -22.12 -8.71 21.11
C GLU A 75 -22.77 -7.34 21.43
N ASP A 76 -22.07 -6.39 22.04
CA ASP A 76 -22.53 -5.03 22.38
C ASP A 76 -21.48 -3.92 22.14
N GLN A 77 -20.28 -4.24 21.66
CA GLN A 77 -19.20 -3.26 21.40
C GLN A 77 -18.45 -3.55 20.10
N ALA A 78 -18.18 -2.49 19.33
CA ALA A 78 -17.27 -2.52 18.19
C ALA A 78 -15.89 -2.03 18.64
N THR A 79 -14.89 -2.91 18.59
CA THR A 79 -13.50 -2.54 18.85
C THR A 79 -12.81 -2.29 17.52
N ILE A 80 -12.31 -1.07 17.32
CA ILE A 80 -11.59 -0.68 16.10
C ILE A 80 -10.10 -0.66 16.39
N THR A 81 -9.34 -1.50 15.70
CA THR A 81 -7.89 -1.53 15.73
C THR A 81 -7.34 -1.19 14.37
N ASN A 82 -6.36 -0.29 14.31
CA ASN A 82 -5.61 -0.06 13.08
C ASN A 82 -4.33 -0.89 13.13
N GLN A 83 -4.10 -1.66 12.07
CA GLN A 83 -2.91 -2.47 11.90
C GLN A 83 -2.18 -2.03 10.63
N GLN A 84 -0.86 -1.95 10.70
CA GLN A 84 0.00 -1.77 9.56
C GLN A 84 0.68 -3.10 9.27
N CYS A 85 0.48 -3.61 8.06
CA CYS A 85 1.09 -4.83 7.57
C CYS A 85 2.06 -4.51 6.45
N HIS A 86 3.28 -5.04 6.55
CA HIS A 86 4.24 -5.00 5.47
C HIS A 86 3.91 -6.09 4.45
N VAL A 87 3.85 -5.71 3.18
CA VAL A 87 3.54 -6.59 2.04
C VAL A 87 4.69 -6.54 1.07
N HIS A 88 5.19 -7.72 0.73
CA HIS A 88 6.22 -7.95 -0.28
C HIS A 88 5.61 -8.74 -1.43
N VAL A 89 5.75 -8.23 -2.65
CA VAL A 89 5.34 -8.91 -3.88
C VAL A 89 6.60 -9.29 -4.64
N THR A 90 6.80 -10.59 -4.80
CA THR A 90 7.92 -11.13 -5.56
C THR A 90 7.45 -11.54 -6.94
N VAL A 91 8.23 -11.20 -7.98
CA VAL A 91 8.00 -11.69 -9.35
C VAL A 91 8.90 -12.89 -9.63
N GLU A 92 8.31 -14.07 -9.76
CA GLU A 92 9.03 -15.30 -10.08
C GLU A 92 9.51 -15.34 -11.54
N GLU A 93 10.46 -16.24 -11.85
CA GLU A 93 11.08 -16.36 -13.19
C GLU A 93 10.07 -16.68 -14.31
N ASP A 94 8.92 -17.24 -13.96
CA ASP A 94 7.81 -17.52 -14.87
C ASP A 94 6.80 -16.37 -15.00
N LEU A 95 7.13 -15.20 -14.44
CA LEU A 95 6.29 -14.00 -14.34
C LEU A 95 5.07 -14.19 -13.43
N THR A 96 5.11 -15.16 -12.51
CA THR A 96 4.10 -15.30 -11.46
C THR A 96 4.37 -14.29 -10.35
N GLU A 97 3.36 -13.50 -10.00
CA GLU A 97 3.42 -12.57 -8.87
C GLU A 97 2.98 -13.31 -7.60
N VAL A 98 3.86 -13.37 -6.61
CA VAL A 98 3.58 -13.97 -5.31
C VAL A 98 3.47 -12.87 -4.28
N LEU A 99 2.26 -12.67 -3.76
CA LEU A 99 1.99 -11.71 -2.71
C LEU A 99 2.20 -12.35 -1.33
N THR A 100 3.10 -11.78 -0.55
CA THR A 100 3.44 -12.22 0.80
C THR A 100 3.17 -11.10 1.80
N VAL A 101 2.51 -11.44 2.92
CA VAL A 101 2.32 -10.50 4.04
C VAL A 101 3.27 -10.91 5.17
N ASP A 102 4.27 -10.07 5.44
CA ASP A 102 5.38 -10.43 6.33
C ASP A 102 5.07 -10.19 7.80
N THR A 103 4.92 -8.92 8.17
CA THR A 103 4.77 -8.50 9.56
C THR A 103 3.66 -7.50 9.69
N CYS A 104 2.75 -7.76 10.63
CA CYS A 104 1.65 -6.88 10.99
C CYS A 104 1.81 -6.35 12.42
N GLY A 105 1.80 -5.02 12.58
CA GLY A 105 1.93 -4.33 13.86
C GLY A 105 0.80 -3.34 14.09
N ALA A 106 0.46 -3.07 15.36
CA ALA A 106 -0.47 -2.00 15.70
C ALA A 106 0.11 -0.63 15.29
N VAL A 107 -0.74 0.23 14.73
CA VAL A 107 -0.35 1.61 14.38
C VAL A 107 -0.54 2.50 15.60
N GLU A 108 0.53 3.15 16.06
CA GLU A 108 0.48 4.18 17.13
C GLU A 108 -0.19 5.48 16.69
#